data_AF-A0A2V7D9B1-F1
#
_entry.id   AF-A0A2V7D9B1-F1
#
_cell.length_a   1.000
_cell.length_b   1.000
_cell.length_c   1.000
_cell.angle_alpha   90.00
_cell.angle_beta   90.00
_cell.angle_gamma   90.00
#
_symmetry.space_group_name_H-M   'P 1'
#
loop_
_entity.id
_entity.type
_entity.pdbx_description
1 polymer ?
#
loop_
_entity_poly.entity_id
_entity_poly.type
_entity_poly.pdbx_seq_one_letter_code
_entity_poly.pdbx_strand_id
1 'polypeptide(L)'
;MPSWEPPDPGYDTRVRASFARQTVMATIGAHLTGVAPGAIDIELPYRGDLTQQHGFLHAGVITIIADSACGYAALSLMPAKASVLTVEYKVNLLA
;
A
#
# COMPACT_ATOMS: atom_id res chain seq x y z
N MET A 1 19.26 -0.37 6.60
CA MET A 1 17.87 0.00 6.94
C MET A 1 17.76 0.06 8.45
N PRO A 2 17.12 1.08 9.05
CA PRO A 2 16.87 1.08 10.49
C PRO A 2 16.04 -0.14 10.90
N SER A 3 16.38 -0.76 12.04
CA SER A 3 15.62 -1.87 12.63
C SER A 3 14.54 -1.29 13.54
N TRP A 4 13.28 -1.38 13.12
CA TRP A 4 12.15 -0.99 13.95
C TRP A 4 11.65 -2.18 14.77
N GLU A 5 11.37 -1.96 16.05
CA GLU A 5 10.66 -2.92 16.90
C GLU A 5 9.19 -2.49 16.99
N PRO A 6 8.27 -3.16 16.26
CA PRO A 6 6.88 -2.74 16.20
C PRO A 6 6.18 -2.98 17.55
N PRO A 7 5.31 -2.07 18.02
CA PRO A 7 4.57 -2.24 19.28
C PRO A 7 3.58 -3.42 19.26
N ASP A 8 3.17 -3.85 18.07
CA ASP A 8 2.30 -5.00 17.86
C ASP A 8 3.11 -6.16 17.24
N PRO A 9 3.37 -7.26 17.96
CA PRO A 9 4.05 -8.41 17.38
C PRO A 9 3.24 -9.09 16.26
N GLY A 10 1.92 -8.82 16.18
CA GLY A 10 1.02 -9.30 15.14
C GLY A 10 0.88 -8.38 13.93
N TYR A 11 1.77 -7.39 13.75
CA TYR A 11 1.65 -6.37 12.71
C TYR A 11 1.49 -6.95 11.29
N ASP A 12 2.24 -8.01 10.93
CA ASP A 12 2.19 -8.61 9.58
C ASP A 12 0.79 -9.15 9.28
N THR A 13 0.26 -9.98 10.17
CA THR A 13 -1.08 -10.56 10.01
C THR A 13 -2.15 -9.48 9.94
N ARG A 14 -2.03 -8.43 10.76
CA ARG A 14 -2.96 -7.30 10.76
C ARG A 14 -2.92 -6.51 9.46
N VAL A 15 -1.74 -6.20 8.92
CA VAL A 15 -1.56 -5.52 7.64
C VAL A 15 -2.18 -6.35 6.52
N ARG A 16 -1.83 -7.64 6.41
CA ARG A 16 -2.37 -8.55 5.38
C ARG A 16 -3.90 -8.66 5.45
N ALA A 17 -4.44 -8.83 6.66
CA ALA A 17 -5.88 -8.91 6.86
C ALA A 17 -6.59 -7.61 6.49
N SER A 18 -5.98 -6.45 6.75
CA SER A 18 -6.52 -5.15 6.38
C SER A 18 -6.49 -4.93 4.87
N PHE A 19 -5.35 -5.24 4.22
CA PHE A 19 -5.20 -5.17 2.75
C PHE A 19 -6.24 -6.02 2.04
N ALA A 20 -6.45 -7.26 2.50
CA ALA A 20 -7.44 -8.17 1.92
C ALA A 20 -8.89 -7.66 2.01
N ARG A 21 -9.21 -6.74 2.93
CA ARG A 21 -10.54 -6.12 3.04
C ARG A 21 -10.73 -4.91 2.13
N GLN A 22 -9.66 -4.35 1.56
CA GLN A 22 -9.76 -3.26 0.60
C GLN A 22 -10.11 -3.80 -0.78
N THR A 23 -11.40 -3.88 -1.08
CA THR A 23 -11.89 -4.41 -2.37
C THR A 23 -11.29 -3.70 -3.59
N VAL A 24 -10.94 -2.42 -3.47
CA VAL A 24 -10.27 -1.65 -4.52
C VAL A 24 -8.92 -2.25 -4.93
N MET A 25 -8.14 -2.79 -3.99
CA MET A 25 -6.86 -3.44 -4.29
C MET A 25 -7.05 -4.69 -5.14
N ALA A 26 -8.09 -5.50 -4.83
CA ALA A 26 -8.47 -6.63 -5.65
C ALA A 26 -9.00 -6.21 -7.03
N THR A 27 -9.80 -5.14 -7.10
CA THR A 27 -10.33 -4.60 -8.37
C THR A 27 -9.22 -4.21 -9.34
N ILE A 28 -8.20 -3.51 -8.85
CA ILE A 28 -7.05 -3.13 -9.69
C ILE A 28 -6.06 -4.28 -9.88
N GLY A 29 -6.18 -5.39 -9.12
CA GLY A 29 -5.28 -6.55 -9.24
C GLY A 29 -3.91 -6.30 -8.59
N ALA A 30 -3.89 -5.49 -7.53
CA ALA A 30 -2.69 -5.25 -6.74
C ALA A 30 -2.50 -6.37 -5.69
N HIS A 31 -1.25 -6.72 -5.41
CA HIS A 31 -0.87 -7.78 -4.49
C HIS A 31 0.18 -7.30 -3.50
N LEU A 32 -0.01 -7.62 -2.21
CA LEU A 32 0.94 -7.35 -1.15
C LEU A 32 2.05 -8.43 -1.15
N THR A 33 3.25 -8.08 -1.60
CA THR A 33 4.36 -9.04 -1.78
C THR A 33 5.39 -8.97 -0.65
N GLY A 34 5.54 -7.83 0.00
CA GLY A 34 6.47 -7.62 1.11
C GLY A 34 5.83 -6.94 2.31
N VAL A 35 6.10 -7.45 3.51
CA VAL A 35 5.69 -6.82 4.77
C VAL A 35 6.84 -6.91 5.77
N ALA A 36 7.34 -5.76 6.18
CA ALA A 36 8.34 -5.61 7.22
C ALA A 36 8.00 -4.38 8.09
N PRO A 37 8.58 -4.24 9.29
CA PRO A 37 8.32 -3.08 10.15
C PRO A 37 8.73 -1.78 9.44
N GLY A 38 7.75 -0.94 9.13
CA GLY A 38 7.93 0.33 8.43
C GLY A 38 8.16 0.22 6.93
N ALA A 39 8.03 -0.96 6.32
CA ALA A 39 8.27 -1.17 4.90
C ALA A 39 7.27 -2.16 4.28
N ILE A 40 6.66 -1.76 3.17
CA ILE A 40 5.60 -2.49 2.49
C ILE A 40 5.85 -2.47 0.98
N ASP A 41 5.77 -3.64 0.36
CA ASP A 41 5.84 -3.79 -1.09
C ASP A 41 4.49 -4.25 -1.63
N ILE A 42 3.95 -3.47 -2.57
CA ILE A 42 2.73 -3.78 -3.32
C ILE A 42 3.07 -3.81 -4.80
N GLU A 43 2.68 -4.89 -5.48
CA GLU A 43 2.89 -5.07 -6.91
C GLU A 43 1.56 -4.98 -7.66
N LEU A 44 1.59 -4.32 -8.83
CA LEU A 44 0.50 -4.30 -9.79
C LEU A 44 1.05 -4.72 -11.16
N PRO A 45 0.68 -5.90 -11.69
CA PRO A 45 0.95 -6.25 -13.07
C PRO A 45 0.31 -5.24 -14.03
N TYR A 46 0.97 -4.97 -15.17
CA TYR A 46 0.38 -4.11 -16.20
C TYR A 46 -0.98 -4.64 -16.65
N ARG A 47 -1.94 -3.71 -16.77
CA ARG A 47 -3.32 -4.00 -17.12
C ARG A 47 -3.85 -2.90 -18.03
N GLY A 48 -4.21 -3.28 -19.26
CA GLY A 48 -4.67 -2.35 -20.29
C GLY A 48 -5.94 -1.57 -19.89
N ASP A 49 -6.83 -2.19 -19.10
CA ASP A 49 -8.06 -1.58 -18.60
C ASP A 49 -7.84 -0.52 -17.50
N LEU A 50 -6.61 -0.40 -16.98
CA LEU A 50 -6.22 0.60 -15.98
C LEU A 50 -5.40 1.75 -16.57
N THR A 51 -5.25 1.76 -17.90
CA THR A 51 -4.44 2.75 -18.60
C THR A 51 -5.19 4.06 -18.85
N GLN A 52 -4.43 5.14 -19.00
CA GLN A 52 -4.92 6.36 -19.61
C GLN A 52 -4.89 6.25 -21.16
N GLN A 53 -5.34 7.27 -21.87
CA GLN A 53 -5.56 7.27 -23.32
C GLN A 53 -4.34 6.97 -24.22
N HIS A 54 -3.13 6.88 -23.67
CA HIS A 54 -1.87 6.58 -24.39
C HIS A 54 -1.29 5.21 -24.00
N GLY A 55 -2.02 4.40 -23.22
CA GLY A 55 -1.62 3.05 -22.85
C GLY A 55 -0.68 2.95 -21.64
N PHE A 56 -0.33 4.08 -21.00
CA PHE A 56 0.38 4.10 -19.71
C PHE A 56 -0.60 3.90 -18.56
N LEU A 57 -0.17 3.33 -17.44
CA LEU A 57 -1.02 3.25 -16.24
C LEU A 57 -1.49 4.65 -15.83
N HIS A 58 -2.78 4.77 -15.53
CA HIS A 58 -3.34 6.05 -15.11
C HIS A 58 -2.68 6.52 -13.80
N ALA A 59 -2.33 7.79 -13.72
CA ALA A 59 -1.68 8.38 -12.54
C ALA A 59 -2.41 8.03 -11.23
N GLY A 60 -3.74 8.10 -11.21
CA GLY A 60 -4.57 7.73 -10.06
C GLY A 60 -4.43 6.28 -9.60
N VAL A 61 -4.11 5.34 -10.52
CA VAL A 61 -3.84 3.93 -10.19
C VAL A 61 -2.45 3.77 -9.58
N ILE A 62 -1.47 4.57 -10.01
CA ILE A 62 -0.14 4.60 -9.39
C ILE A 62 -0.24 5.19 -7.98
N THR A 63 -0.96 6.30 -7.80
CA THR A 63 -1.04 6.98 -6.51
C THR A 63 -1.86 6.22 -5.47
N ILE A 64 -2.89 5.45 -5.85
CA ILE A 64 -3.63 4.61 -4.88
C ILE A 64 -2.74 3.49 -4.31
N ILE A 65 -1.82 2.94 -5.11
CA ILE A 65 -0.83 1.95 -4.64
C ILE A 65 0.18 2.62 -3.71
N ALA A 66 0.70 3.79 -4.11
CA ALA A 66 1.65 4.54 -3.28
C ALA A 66 1.06 4.93 -1.92
N ASP A 67 -0.18 5.45 -1.90
CA ASP A 67 -0.91 5.76 -0.67
C ASP A 67 -1.11 4.51 0.20
N SER A 68 -1.54 3.40 -0.39
CA SER A 68 -1.75 2.15 0.33
C SER A 68 -0.45 1.60 0.94
N ALA A 69 0.66 1.62 0.19
CA ALA A 69 1.97 1.18 0.68
C ALA A 69 2.43 2.04 1.87
N CYS A 70 2.35 3.37 1.75
CA CYS A 70 2.69 4.31 2.82
C CYS A 70 1.79 4.11 4.05
N GLY A 71 0.48 3.94 3.85
CA GLY A 71 -0.48 3.69 4.92
C GLY A 71 -0.19 2.39 5.66
N TYR A 72 0.10 1.31 4.95
CA TYR A 72 0.45 0.04 5.60
C TYR A 72 1.83 0.04 6.25
N ALA A 73 2.80 0.79 5.70
CA ALA A 73 4.10 0.99 6.32
C ALA A 73 3.93 1.69 7.67
N ALA A 74 3.13 2.76 7.72
CA ALA A 74 2.77 3.42 8.97
C ALA A 74 2.00 2.47 9.91
N LEU A 75 0.99 1.76 9.43
CA LEU A 75 0.19 0.83 10.23
C LEU A 75 1.04 -0.27 10.88
N SER A 76 2.07 -0.75 10.19
CA SER A 76 2.96 -1.80 10.71
C SER A 76 3.70 -1.38 12.00
N LEU A 77 3.83 -0.08 12.26
CA LEU A 77 4.49 0.50 13.44
C LEU A 77 3.52 1.02 14.50
N MET A 78 2.19 0.88 14.29
CA MET A 78 1.17 1.36 15.23
C MET A 78 0.80 0.30 16.29
N PRO A 79 0.34 0.69 17.49
CA PRO A 79 -0.18 -0.23 18.51
C PRO A 79 -1.33 -1.11 17.98
N ALA A 80 -1.51 -2.30 18.56
CA ALA A 80 -2.44 -3.34 18.08
C ALA A 80 -3.89 -2.87 17.76
N LYS A 81 -4.40 -1.90 18.53
CA LYS A 81 -5.78 -1.39 18.42
C LYS A 81 -5.92 -0.06 17.66
N ALA A 82 -4.84 0.45 17.08
CA ALA A 82 -4.87 1.67 16.29
C ALA A 82 -5.26 1.39 14.82
N SER A 83 -5.81 2.41 14.16
CA SER A 83 -6.11 2.42 12.74
C SER A 83 -5.31 3.50 12.03
N VAL A 84 -4.88 3.23 10.80
CA VAL A 84 -4.25 4.23 9.94
C VAL A 84 -5.32 4.98 9.14
N LEU A 85 -5.09 6.28 8.94
CA LEU A 85 -5.85 7.13 8.05
C LEU A 85 -4.88 8.11 7.40
N THR A 86 -4.86 8.16 6.07
CA THR A 86 -4.10 9.15 5.32
C THR A 86 -4.69 10.54 5.59
N VAL A 87 -3.84 11.47 6.04
CA VAL A 87 -4.21 12.88 6.23
C VAL A 87 -4.07 13.63 4.91
N GLU A 88 -2.91 13.46 4.28
CA GLU A 88 -2.54 14.03 2.99
C GLU A 88 -1.41 13.19 2.37
N TYR A 89 -1.17 13.37 1.08
CA TYR A 89 0.07 12.95 0.45
C TYR A 89 0.39 13.83 -0.75
N LYS A 90 1.68 13.85 -1.13
CA LYS A 90 2.18 14.47 -2.35
C LYS A 90 2.96 13.45 -3.18
N VAL A 91 2.58 13.30 -4.45
CA VAL A 91 3.33 12.50 -5.43
C VAL A 91 3.92 13.42 -6.51
N ASN A 92 5.09 13.05 -7.05
CA ASN A 92 5.62 13.58 -8.30
C ASN A 92 5.73 12.41 -9.28
N LEU A 93 5.12 12.54 -10.46
CA LEU A 93 5.25 11.55 -11.54
C LEU A 93 6.43 11.97 -12.41
N LEU A 94 7.45 11.10 -12.51
CA LEU A 94 8.73 11.46 -13.12
C LEU A 94 8.83 11.05 -14.59
N ALA A 95 8.21 9.92 -14.97
CA ALA A 95 8.23 9.35 -16.30
C ALA A 95 6.98 8.49 -16.54
#